data_AF-A0A519YRD2-F1
#
_entry.id   AF-A0A519YRD2-F1
#
_cell.length_a   1.000
_cell.length_b   1.000
_cell.length_c   1.000
_cell.angle_alpha   90.00
_cell.angle_beta   90.00
_cell.angle_gamma   90.00
#
_symmetry.space_group_name_H-M   'P 1'
#
loop_
_entity.id
_entity.type
_entity.pdbx_description
1 polymer ?
#
loop_
_entity_poly.entity_id
_entity_poly.type
_entity_poly.pdbx_seq_one_letter_code
_entity_poly.pdbx_strand_id
1 'polypeptide(L)'
;FLYRPEYYKITEDEMGNPTQGMGEVIIAKHRNGSLETVQLKFIGRFTKFADLDGFDGAGDGGFGDAAASYSPNSFPTSNFDAEPPGGPAPGGGFAPNTIRLGSRMNDVPAAVPFPKSNSFGEEPPF
;
A
#
# COMPACT_ATOMS: atom_id res chain seq x y z
N PHE A 1 -3.35 21.25 5.15
CA PHE A 1 -3.77 21.97 6.37
C PHE A 1 -4.90 21.21 7.03
N LEU A 2 -5.11 21.43 8.33
CA LEU A 2 -6.19 20.84 9.11
C LEU A 2 -7.12 21.95 9.56
N TYR A 3 -8.42 21.80 9.33
CA TYR A 3 -9.44 22.75 9.76
C TYR A 3 -10.53 22.04 10.54
N ARG A 4 -10.95 22.63 11.67
CA ARG A 4 -11.98 22.10 12.57
C ARG A 4 -12.97 23.21 12.88
N PRO A 5 -14.16 23.22 12.26
CA PRO A 5 -15.16 24.28 12.44
C PRO A 5 -15.61 24.40 13.90
N GLU A 6 -15.70 23.28 14.61
CA GLU A 6 -16.08 23.22 16.02
C GLU A 6 -15.14 24.02 16.93
N TYR A 7 -13.84 24.11 16.59
CA TYR A 7 -12.87 24.92 17.35
C TYR A 7 -13.22 26.41 17.30
N TYR A 8 -13.83 26.85 16.20
CA TYR A 8 -14.29 28.22 15.98
C TYR A 8 -15.76 28.44 16.33
N LYS A 9 -16.40 27.47 17.01
CA LYS A 9 -17.81 27.52 17.43
C LYS A 9 -18.81 27.59 16.25
N ILE A 10 -18.40 27.14 15.07
CA ILE A 10 -19.30 26.97 13.92
C ILE A 10 -19.93 25.59 14.10
N THR A 11 -21.25 25.53 14.33
CA THR A 11 -21.99 24.29 14.64
C THR A 11 -22.72 23.70 13.44
N GLU A 12 -22.88 24.48 12.38
CA GLU A 12 -23.60 24.12 11.15
C GLU A 12 -22.76 24.51 9.93
N ASP A 13 -22.71 23.64 8.93
CA ASP A 13 -22.10 23.94 7.63
C ASP A 13 -23.06 24.75 6.72
N GLU A 14 -22.62 25.11 5.53
CA GLU A 14 -23.41 25.86 4.55
C GLU A 14 -24.66 25.11 4.04
N MET A 15 -24.72 23.79 4.26
CA MET A 15 -25.85 22.91 3.93
C MET A 15 -26.71 22.54 5.16
N GLY A 16 -26.40 23.09 6.34
CA GLY A 16 -27.12 22.84 7.59
C GLY A 16 -26.76 21.51 8.29
N ASN A 17 -25.66 20.85 7.91
CA ASN A 17 -25.19 19.63 8.57
C ASN A 17 -24.42 19.98 9.86
N PRO A 18 -24.52 19.12 10.90
CA PRO A 18 -23.78 19.32 12.14
C PRO A 18 -22.27 19.16 11.91
N THR A 19 -21.49 20.17 12.30
CA THR A 19 -20.02 20.16 12.19
C THR A 19 -19.32 19.55 13.40
N GLN A 20 -20.10 19.06 14.38
CA GLN A 20 -19.58 18.48 15.62
C GLN A 20 -18.78 17.21 15.30
N GLY A 21 -17.51 17.19 15.69
CA GLY A 21 -16.61 16.10 15.32
C GLY A 21 -16.30 16.02 13.82
N MET A 22 -16.54 17.08 13.04
CA MET A 22 -16.09 17.18 11.65
C MET A 22 -14.70 17.81 11.58
N GLY A 23 -13.83 17.22 10.76
CA GLY A 23 -12.51 17.76 10.46
C GLY A 23 -12.25 17.76 8.95
N GLU A 24 -11.72 18.86 8.45
CA GLU A 24 -11.36 19.03 7.04
C GLU A 24 -9.85 18.89 6.87
N VAL A 25 -9.45 18.02 5.95
CA VAL A 25 -8.07 17.83 5.50
C VAL A 25 -7.91 18.50 4.15
N ILE A 26 -7.23 19.65 4.14
CA ILE A 26 -7.02 20.46 2.94
C ILE A 26 -5.66 20.12 2.34
N ILE A 27 -5.65 19.48 1.18
CA ILE A 27 -4.46 19.19 0.39
C ILE A 27 -4.10 20.44 -0.41
N ALA A 28 -3.44 21.41 0.24
CA ALA A 28 -3.07 22.68 -0.40
C ALA A 28 -1.85 22.57 -1.35
N LYS A 29 -1.10 21.47 -1.29
CA LYS A 29 0.02 21.19 -2.19
C LYS A 29 0.12 19.70 -2.47
N HIS A 30 0.09 19.34 -3.74
CA HIS A 30 0.31 17.98 -4.20
C HIS A 30 1.19 18.00 -5.47
N ARG A 31 2.33 17.29 -5.46
CA ARG A 31 3.33 17.39 -6.55
C ARG A 31 2.86 16.72 -7.85
N ASN A 32 1.97 15.75 -7.73
CA ASN A 32 1.62 14.82 -8.82
C ASN A 32 0.11 14.54 -8.87
N GLY A 33 -0.75 15.53 -8.65
CA GLY A 33 -2.20 15.31 -8.52
C GLY A 33 -2.95 16.52 -7.98
N SER A 34 -4.25 16.36 -7.74
CA SER A 34 -5.18 17.43 -7.42
C SER A 34 -4.99 18.02 -6.02
N LEU A 35 -5.40 19.28 -5.89
CA LEU A 35 -5.65 19.90 -4.59
C LEU A 35 -7.11 19.64 -4.25
N GLU A 36 -7.35 19.06 -3.09
CA GLU A 36 -8.69 18.65 -2.65
C GLU A 36 -8.86 18.91 -1.15
N THR A 37 -10.10 19.06 -0.74
CA THR A 37 -10.48 19.11 0.67
C THR A 37 -11.30 17.88 0.98
N VAL A 38 -10.77 17.03 1.86
CA VAL A 38 -11.43 15.80 2.29
C VAL A 38 -12.07 16.06 3.65
N GLN A 39 -13.38 15.87 3.74
CA GLN A 39 -14.08 15.89 5.02
C GLN A 39 -13.89 14.53 5.69
N LEU A 40 -13.61 14.53 7.00
CA LEU A 40 -13.42 13.34 7.83
C LEU A 40 -14.06 13.55 9.21
N LYS A 41 -14.25 12.45 9.94
CA LYS A 41 -14.70 12.45 11.32
C LYS A 41 -13.51 12.58 12.27
N PHE A 42 -13.52 13.60 13.14
CA PHE A 42 -12.49 13.85 14.14
C PHE A 42 -12.91 13.36 15.53
N ILE A 43 -12.08 12.50 16.12
CA ILE A 43 -12.27 11.94 17.47
C ILE A 43 -11.25 12.59 18.42
N GLY A 44 -11.65 13.68 19.07
CA GLY A 44 -10.75 14.51 19.89
C GLY A 44 -10.05 13.79 21.04
N ARG A 45 -10.69 12.79 21.66
CA ARG A 45 -10.08 12.02 22.75
C ARG A 45 -8.83 11.23 22.34
N PHE A 46 -8.69 10.92 21.04
CA PHE A 46 -7.57 10.16 20.50
C PHE A 46 -6.77 10.94 19.46
N THR A 47 -7.18 12.17 19.13
CA THR A 47 -6.67 12.92 17.98
C THR A 47 -6.69 12.08 16.70
N LYS A 48 -7.75 11.28 16.53
CA LYS A 48 -7.88 10.34 15.41
C LYS A 48 -8.85 10.89 14.37
N PHE A 49 -8.52 10.70 13.10
CA PHE A 49 -9.44 10.89 11.98
C PHE A 49 -9.98 9.51 11.54
N ALA A 50 -11.28 9.45 11.31
CA ALA A 50 -11.99 8.30 10.79
C ALA A 50 -12.80 8.72 9.57
N ASP A 51 -13.21 7.76 8.76
CA ASP A 51 -14.12 8.03 7.65
C ASP A 51 -15.46 8.58 8.16
N LEU A 52 -16.11 9.40 7.35
CA LEU A 52 -17.49 9.81 7.63
C LEU A 52 -18.38 8.56 7.49
N ASP A 53 -19.36 8.43 8.40
CA ASP A 53 -20.27 7.27 8.54
C ASP A 53 -21.20 7.02 7.31
N GLY A 54 -20.83 7.50 6.12
CA GLY A 54 -21.50 7.27 4.83
C GLY A 54 -20.57 6.80 3.71
N PHE A 55 -19.26 6.62 3.95
CA PHE A 55 -18.31 6.12 2.94
C PHE A 55 -18.18 4.59 2.92
N ASP A 56 -18.80 3.87 3.86
CA ASP A 56 -18.71 2.41 3.99
C ASP A 56 -19.46 1.59 2.91
N GLY A 57 -19.90 2.19 1.79
CA GLY A 57 -20.85 1.50 0.89
C GLY A 57 -20.92 1.89 -0.60
N ALA A 58 -19.95 2.61 -1.17
CA ALA A 58 -20.03 2.95 -2.61
C ALA A 58 -18.66 3.09 -3.32
N GLY A 59 -17.68 2.28 -2.94
CA GLY A 59 -16.39 2.19 -3.62
C GLY A 59 -16.01 0.74 -3.89
N ASP A 60 -16.20 0.32 -5.13
CA ASP A 60 -15.59 -0.87 -5.73
C ASP A 60 -14.11 -0.96 -5.31
N GLY A 61 -13.77 -1.93 -4.45
CA GLY A 61 -12.40 -2.12 -3.93
C GLY A 61 -12.25 -2.30 -2.42
N GLY A 62 -13.34 -2.34 -1.66
CA GLY A 62 -13.30 -2.62 -0.22
C GLY A 62 -12.74 -4.01 0.09
N PHE A 63 -11.64 -4.06 0.84
CA PHE A 63 -11.20 -5.24 1.59
C PHE A 63 -12.26 -5.57 2.65
N GLY A 64 -13.37 -6.14 2.20
CA GLY A 64 -14.40 -6.68 3.05
C GLY A 64 -13.82 -7.81 3.89
N ASP A 65 -14.28 -7.86 5.14
CA ASP A 65 -14.09 -8.94 6.10
C ASP A 65 -13.85 -10.30 5.42
N ALA A 66 -12.60 -10.74 5.45
CA ALA A 66 -12.12 -11.96 4.80
C ALA A 66 -12.59 -13.25 5.51
N ALA A 67 -13.71 -13.22 6.23
CA ALA A 67 -14.31 -14.41 6.84
C ALA A 67 -15.45 -15.00 6.00
N ALA A 68 -16.01 -14.27 5.04
CA ALA A 68 -17.19 -14.71 4.27
C ALA A 68 -16.88 -15.41 2.93
N SER A 69 -15.61 -15.50 2.50
CA SER A 69 -15.24 -16.01 1.17
C SER A 69 -14.08 -17.03 1.16
N TYR A 70 -13.80 -17.70 2.28
CA TYR A 70 -13.02 -18.94 2.25
C TYR A 70 -13.89 -20.09 1.76
N SER A 71 -13.97 -20.27 0.43
CA SER A 71 -14.34 -21.56 -0.15
C SER A 71 -13.06 -22.41 -0.27
N PRO A 72 -12.84 -23.41 0.61
CA PRO A 72 -11.62 -24.22 0.58
C PRO A 72 -11.47 -25.04 -0.72
N ASN A 73 -12.50 -25.10 -1.56
CA ASN A 73 -12.50 -25.79 -2.85
C ASN A 73 -12.23 -24.87 -4.06
N SER A 74 -11.96 -23.58 -3.86
CA SER A 74 -11.66 -22.64 -4.96
C SER A 74 -10.20 -22.68 -5.41
N PHE A 75 -9.31 -23.32 -4.65
CA PHE A 75 -7.90 -23.42 -5.00
C PHE A 75 -7.62 -24.76 -5.68
N PRO A 76 -6.86 -24.77 -6.80
CA PRO A 76 -6.45 -26.01 -7.42
C PRO A 76 -5.61 -26.81 -6.43
N THR A 77 -5.91 -28.10 -6.28
CA THR A 77 -5.16 -29.01 -5.41
C THR A 77 -3.68 -29.02 -5.81
N SER A 78 -2.79 -28.85 -4.83
CA SER A 78 -1.35 -28.86 -5.04
C SER A 78 -0.85 -30.31 -5.17
N ASN A 79 -0.39 -30.69 -6.35
CA ASN A 79 0.28 -31.98 -6.60
C ASN A 79 1.75 -32.00 -6.13
N PHE A 80 2.14 -31.15 -5.19
CA PHE A 80 3.53 -31.01 -4.73
C PHE A 80 4.04 -32.26 -4.01
N ASP A 81 3.16 -32.94 -3.28
CA ASP A 81 3.46 -34.18 -2.54
C ASP A 81 2.83 -35.42 -3.19
N ALA A 82 2.29 -35.29 -4.41
CA ALA A 82 1.73 -36.44 -5.12
C ALA A 82 2.89 -37.32 -5.61
N GLU A 83 3.20 -38.39 -4.87
CA GLU A 83 4.07 -39.45 -5.38
C GLU A 83 3.47 -40.01 -6.68
N PRO A 84 4.25 -40.10 -7.77
CA PRO A 84 3.80 -40.78 -8.96
C PRO A 84 3.54 -42.26 -8.64
N PRO A 85 2.60 -42.93 -9.34
CA PRO A 85 2.40 -44.37 -9.19
C PRO A 85 3.69 -45.09 -9.63
N GLY A 86 4.50 -45.50 -8.65
CA GLY A 86 5.87 -45.94 -8.80
C GLY A 86 6.83 -44.92 -8.18
N GLY A 87 7.16 -45.14 -6.90
CA GLY A 87 7.96 -44.22 -6.08
C GLY A 87 9.31 -43.81 -6.69
N PRO A 88 10.01 -42.83 -6.08
CA PRO A 88 11.14 -42.16 -6.70
C PRO A 88 12.28 -43.14 -7.01
N ALA A 89 12.58 -43.28 -8.31
CA ALA A 89 13.81 -43.94 -8.75
C ALA A 89 15.03 -43.19 -8.19
N PRO A 90 16.07 -43.88 -7.70
CA PRO A 90 17.26 -43.22 -7.20
C PRO A 90 18.00 -42.60 -8.38
N GLY A 91 17.93 -41.27 -8.49
CA GLY A 91 18.84 -40.51 -9.34
C GLY A 91 18.32 -39.97 -10.67
N GLY A 92 17.04 -39.63 -10.81
CA GLY A 92 16.64 -38.90 -12.03
C GLY A 92 15.21 -38.40 -12.07
N GLY A 93 15.06 -37.08 -12.24
CA GLY A 93 13.87 -36.45 -12.81
C GLY A 93 12.95 -35.76 -11.81
N PHE A 94 13.22 -34.48 -11.53
CA PHE A 94 12.24 -33.57 -10.94
C PHE A 94 11.08 -33.35 -11.92
N ALA A 95 9.86 -33.20 -11.38
CA ALA A 95 8.62 -33.09 -12.12
C ALA A 95 8.69 -32.10 -13.31
N PRO A 96 8.00 -32.40 -14.44
CA PRO A 96 8.13 -31.65 -15.70
C PRO A 96 7.69 -30.18 -15.62
N ASN A 97 7.03 -29.77 -14.53
CA ASN A 97 6.46 -28.44 -14.36
C ASN A 97 7.24 -27.55 -13.37
N THR A 98 8.37 -28.01 -12.83
CA THR A 98 9.21 -27.20 -11.93
C THR A 98 10.40 -26.60 -12.68
N ILE A 99 10.26 -25.35 -13.14
CA ILE A 99 11.38 -24.54 -13.63
C ILE A 99 12.12 -23.98 -12.41
N ARG A 100 13.21 -24.64 -11.98
CA ARG A 100 14.17 -24.08 -11.02
C ARG A 100 15.28 -23.36 -11.79
N LEU A 101 15.04 -22.10 -12.20
CA LEU A 101 16.13 -21.25 -12.70
C LEU A 101 17.03 -20.84 -11.51
N GLY A 102 18.33 -21.13 -11.60
CA GLY A 102 19.31 -20.70 -10.60
C GLY A 102 19.37 -19.17 -10.47
N SER A 103 19.60 -18.65 -9.26
CA SER A 103 19.71 -17.22 -9.03
C SER A 103 21.04 -16.67 -9.55
N ARG A 104 20.96 -15.71 -10.46
CA ARG A 104 22.06 -14.88 -10.99
C ARG A 104 22.62 -13.86 -9.97
N MET A 105 22.37 -14.07 -8.67
CA MET A 105 22.73 -13.11 -7.61
C MET A 105 24.19 -13.24 -7.13
N ASN A 106 24.90 -14.28 -7.54
CA ASN A 106 26.32 -14.48 -7.21
C ASN A 106 27.28 -14.16 -8.38
N ASP A 107 26.77 -13.80 -9.56
CA ASP A 107 27.60 -13.33 -10.67
C ASP A 107 27.89 -11.83 -10.47
N VAL A 108 28.73 -11.51 -9.49
CA VAL A 108 29.24 -10.15 -9.28
C VAL A 108 30.19 -9.86 -10.46
N PRO A 109 29.88 -8.93 -11.38
CA PRO A 109 30.88 -8.47 -12.32
C PRO A 109 31.97 -7.73 -11.54
N ALA A 110 33.23 -7.97 -11.92
CA ALA A 110 34.41 -7.37 -11.31
C ALA A 110 34.19 -5.89 -10.97
N ALA A 111 34.59 -5.51 -9.75
CA ALA A 111 34.42 -4.20 -9.15
C ALA A 111 34.62 -3.07 -10.17
N VAL A 112 33.54 -2.35 -10.50
CA VAL A 112 33.63 -1.11 -11.25
C VAL A 112 34.19 -0.07 -10.28
N PRO A 113 35.41 0.47 -10.49
CA PRO A 113 35.93 1.50 -9.62
C PRO A 113 35.05 2.75 -9.73
N PHE A 114 34.68 3.33 -8.57
CA PHE A 114 33.92 4.57 -8.52
C PHE A 114 34.57 5.64 -9.41
N PRO A 115 33.78 6.38 -10.21
CA PRO A 115 34.32 7.47 -10.99
C PRO A 115 34.90 8.51 -10.03
N LYS A 116 36.20 8.81 -10.18
CA LYS A 116 36.82 9.93 -9.47
C LYS A 116 36.14 11.20 -9.96
N SER A 117 35.45 11.90 -9.07
CA SER A 117 34.89 13.22 -9.37
C SER A 117 36.02 14.16 -9.78
N ASN A 118 35.86 14.83 -10.92
CA ASN A 118 36.84 15.77 -11.46
C ASN A 118 36.57 17.21 -10.98
N SER A 119 36.18 17.39 -9.72
CA SER A 119 35.74 18.69 -9.22
C SER A 119 36.00 18.83 -7.71
N PHE A 120 37.28 18.81 -7.36
CA PHE A 120 37.79 19.09 -6.00
C PHE A 120 38.57 20.41 -5.96
N GLY A 121 38.13 21.43 -6.70
CA GLY A 121 38.91 22.68 -6.79
C GLY A 121 38.21 23.94 -7.30
N GLU A 122 36.89 23.96 -7.49
CA GLU A 122 36.21 25.22 -7.82
C GLU A 122 35.36 25.65 -6.63
N GLU A 123 35.84 26.70 -5.95
CA GLU A 123 35.13 27.37 -4.86
C GLU A 123 33.89 28.07 -5.43
N PRO A 124 32.70 27.85 -4.88
CA PRO A 124 31.48 28.43 -5.41
C PRO A 124 31.57 29.97 -5.31
N PRO A 125 31.20 30.72 -6.37
CA PRO A 125 31.11 32.17 -6.27
C PRO A 125 30.02 32.53 -5.26
N PHE A 126 30.38 33.34 -4.26
CA PHE A 126 29.44 34.01 -3.35
C PHE A 126 28.40 34.82 -4.12
#